data_AF-A0A021WZM8-F1
#
_entry.id   AF-A0A021WZM8-F1
#
_cell.length_a   1.000
_cell.length_b   1.000
_cell.length_c   1.000
_cell.angle_alpha   90.00
_cell.angle_beta   90.00
_cell.angle_gamma   90.00
#
_symmetry.space_group_name_H-M   'P 1'
#
loop_
_entity.id
_entity.type
_entity.pdbx_description
1 polymer ?
#
loop_
_entity_poly.entity_id
_entity_poly.type
_entity_poly.pdbx_seq_one_letter_code
_entity_poly.pdbx_strand_id
1 'polypeptide(L)'
;MWRSGLIWRCTFASVVQCERSTDCTASSQTGEVSIEYGDNRVVDQTGKQSPIKRHYVQTVAGSPIGSEVKIELATNEVIWLSPADAAGTFSDKWIGAMLSPKAGVILEELRPLICSPEK
;
A
#
# COMPACT_ATOMS: atom_id res chain seq x y z
N MET A 1 15.60 3.39 -0.09
CA MET A 1 15.31 2.20 0.75
C MET A 1 14.18 2.54 1.71
N TRP A 2 13.23 1.62 1.94
CA TRP A 2 12.08 1.86 2.83
C TRP A 2 12.54 2.02 4.27
N ARG A 3 12.00 3.01 4.97
CA ARG A 3 12.39 3.35 6.34
C ARG A 3 11.16 3.25 7.25
N SER A 4 11.16 2.27 8.13
CA SER A 4 10.09 2.08 9.12
C SER A 4 10.09 3.11 10.24
N GLY A 5 11.08 4.02 10.29
CA GLY A 5 11.11 5.15 11.23
C GLY A 5 10.40 6.41 10.74
N LEU A 6 9.80 6.38 9.55
CA LEU A 6 9.08 7.51 8.94
C LEU A 6 7.59 7.22 8.88
N ILE A 7 6.80 8.29 8.82
CA ILE A 7 5.41 8.23 8.39
C ILE A 7 5.42 8.20 6.86
N TRP A 8 4.60 7.34 6.26
CA TRP A 8 4.47 7.28 4.80
C TRP A 8 3.06 7.66 4.39
N ARG A 9 2.95 8.72 3.60
CA ARG A 9 1.69 9.15 3.01
C ARG A 9 1.54 8.54 1.63
N CYS A 10 0.45 7.82 1.42
CA CYS A 10 0.12 7.12 0.18
C CYS A 10 -1.17 7.67 -0.41
N THR A 11 -1.14 8.07 -1.68
CA THR A 11 -2.32 8.55 -2.39
C THR A 11 -2.72 7.59 -3.50
N PHE A 12 -4.01 7.54 -3.81
CA PHE A 12 -4.57 6.82 -4.95
C PHE A 12 -5.55 7.71 -5.71
N ALA A 13 -5.73 7.43 -7.00
CA ALA A 13 -6.64 8.15 -7.89
C ALA A 13 -7.68 7.26 -8.57
N SER A 14 -7.65 5.96 -8.26
CA SER A 14 -8.62 4.99 -8.72
C SER A 14 -8.82 3.88 -7.70
N VAL A 15 -9.97 3.23 -7.80
CA VAL A 15 -10.29 2.02 -7.06
C VAL A 15 -10.81 0.99 -8.06
N VAL A 16 -10.23 -0.21 -8.03
CA VAL A 16 -10.63 -1.36 -8.84
C VAL A 16 -11.38 -2.32 -7.93
N GLN A 17 -12.62 -2.65 -8.27
CA GLN A 17 -13.44 -3.61 -7.55
C GLN A 17 -13.65 -4.84 -8.41
N CYS A 18 -13.27 -6.00 -7.89
CA CYS A 18 -13.44 -7.29 -8.56
C CYS A 18 -14.59 -8.07 -7.91
N GLU A 19 -15.56 -8.43 -8.73
CA GLU A 19 -16.74 -9.18 -8.32
C GLU A 19 -16.55 -10.68 -8.46
N ARG A 20 -17.44 -11.44 -7.82
CA ARG A 20 -17.45 -12.91 -7.89
C ARG A 20 -17.65 -13.47 -9.30
N SER A 21 -18.25 -12.69 -10.21
CA SER A 21 -18.39 -13.03 -11.63
C SER A 21 -17.06 -12.97 -12.40
N THR A 22 -15.95 -12.59 -11.75
CA THR A 22 -14.63 -12.29 -12.33
C THR A 22 -14.54 -10.98 -13.10
N ASP A 23 -15.62 -10.20 -13.10
CA ASP A 23 -15.62 -8.85 -13.66
C ASP A 23 -14.91 -7.88 -12.69
N CYS A 24 -13.94 -7.14 -13.19
CA CYS A 24 -13.28 -6.08 -12.45
C CYS A 24 -13.61 -4.73 -13.07
N THR A 25 -14.11 -3.79 -12.26
CA THR A 25 -14.45 -2.44 -12.70
C THR A 25 -13.57 -1.42 -12.00
N ALA A 26 -13.02 -0.49 -12.78
CA ALA A 26 -12.25 0.62 -12.27
C ALA A 26 -13.14 1.86 -12.16
N SER A 27 -13.04 2.56 -11.04
CA SER A 27 -13.71 3.85 -10.81
C SER A 27 -12.70 4.91 -10.44
N SER A 28 -12.94 6.14 -10.91
CA SER A 28 -12.13 7.30 -10.54
C SER A 28 -12.53 7.75 -9.14
N GLN A 29 -11.77 7.30 -8.15
CA GLN A 29 -11.91 7.69 -6.77
C GLN A 29 -10.53 8.05 -6.22
N THR A 30 -10.40 9.28 -5.74
CA THR A 30 -9.19 9.76 -5.09
C THR A 30 -9.25 9.51 -3.60
N GLY A 31 -8.09 9.30 -3.00
CA GLY A 31 -7.99 9.15 -1.55
C GLY A 31 -6.58 8.99 -1.05
N GLU A 32 -6.48 8.82 0.26
CA GLU A 32 -5.22 8.81 0.98
C GLU A 32 -5.20 7.76 2.09
N VAL A 33 -4.00 7.25 2.36
CA VAL A 33 -3.68 6.33 3.45
C VAL A 33 -2.33 6.74 4.05
N SER A 34 -2.27 6.86 5.37
CA SER A 34 -1.04 7.11 6.14
C SER A 34 -0.57 5.82 6.80
N ILE A 35 0.72 5.48 6.67
CA ILE A 35 1.35 4.35 7.34
C ILE A 35 2.23 4.90 8.46
N GLU A 36 1.82 4.64 9.69
CA GLU A 36 2.42 5.18 10.91
C GLU A 36 3.04 4.04 11.72
N TYR A 37 4.26 3.65 11.35
CA TYR A 37 4.98 2.56 12.02
C TYR A 37 5.26 2.82 13.50
N GLY A 38 5.50 4.07 13.90
CA GLY A 38 5.74 4.43 15.30
C GLY A 38 4.56 4.08 16.22
N ASP A 39 3.34 4.18 15.69
CA ASP A 39 2.10 3.83 16.38
C ASP A 39 1.56 2.45 15.97
N ASN A 40 2.32 1.68 15.17
CA ASN A 40 1.96 0.38 14.62
C ASN A 40 0.57 0.36 13.95
N ARG A 41 0.25 1.39 13.16
CA ARG A 41 -1.07 1.55 12.51
C ARG A 41 -1.00 2.09 11.10
N VAL A 42 -2.07 1.86 10.36
CA VAL A 42 -2.40 2.53 9.11
C VAL A 42 -3.69 3.32 9.30
N VAL A 43 -3.71 4.57 8.85
CA VAL A 43 -4.86 5.47 8.96
C VAL A 43 -5.38 5.76 7.57
N ASP A 44 -6.66 5.51 7.31
CA ASP A 44 -7.27 5.85 6.03
C ASP A 44 -7.79 7.29 5.99
N GLN A 45 -8.24 7.74 4.81
CA GLN A 45 -8.82 9.08 4.61
C GLN A 45 -10.02 9.42 5.52
N THR A 46 -10.70 8.42 6.09
CA THR A 46 -11.83 8.61 7.02
C THR A 46 -11.37 8.71 8.47
N GLY A 47 -10.06 8.60 8.73
CA GLY A 47 -9.47 8.56 10.06
C GLY A 47 -9.55 7.18 10.73
N LYS A 48 -10.03 6.15 10.01
CA LYS A 48 -10.10 4.79 10.56
C LYS A 48 -8.68 4.26 10.73
N GLN A 49 -8.39 3.77 11.93
CA GLN A 49 -7.09 3.20 12.27
C GLN A 49 -7.15 1.67 12.20
N SER A 50 -6.25 1.09 11.40
CA SER A 50 -6.08 -0.35 11.22
C SER A 50 -4.68 -0.75 11.74
N PRO A 51 -4.58 -1.57 12.79
CA PRO A 51 -3.28 -1.99 13.32
C PRO A 51 -2.46 -2.77 12.28
N ILE A 52 -1.15 -2.55 12.26
CA ILE A 52 -0.22 -3.35 11.46
C ILE A 52 -0.01 -4.68 12.18
N LYS A 53 -0.32 -5.77 11.48
CA LYS A 53 -0.18 -7.14 11.97
C LYS A 53 1.22 -7.69 11.67
N ARG A 54 1.71 -7.48 10.44
CA ARG A 54 3.04 -7.93 10.00
C ARG A 54 3.62 -6.96 8.98
N HIS A 55 4.94 -6.82 9.01
CA HIS A 55 5.72 -6.06 8.04
C HIS A 55 6.85 -6.95 7.53
N TYR A 56 6.92 -7.09 6.21
CA TYR A 56 7.96 -7.82 5.50
C TYR A 56 8.73 -6.85 4.60
N VAL A 57 10.06 -6.92 4.67
CA VAL A 57 10.95 -6.23 3.74
C VAL A 57 11.78 -7.30 3.06
N GLN A 58 11.71 -7.34 1.73
CA GLN A 58 12.53 -8.23 0.93
C GLN A 58 13.52 -7.41 0.12
N THR A 59 14.79 -7.81 0.15
CA THR A 59 15.84 -7.29 -0.72
C THR A 59 16.50 -8.44 -1.46
N VAL A 60 16.46 -8.43 -2.79
CA VAL A 60 17.22 -9.38 -3.61
C VAL A 60 18.65 -8.88 -3.75
N ALA A 61 19.62 -9.63 -3.21
CA ALA A 61 21.03 -9.27 -3.27
C ALA A 61 21.48 -9.09 -4.74
N GLY A 62 22.07 -7.94 -5.05
CA GLY A 62 22.56 -7.61 -6.40
C GLY A 62 21.49 -7.07 -7.37
N SER A 63 20.24 -6.93 -6.96
CA SER A 63 19.18 -6.34 -7.79
C SER A 63 18.81 -4.92 -7.32
N PRO A 64 18.95 -3.89 -8.17
CA PRO A 64 18.47 -2.55 -7.85
C PRO A 64 16.94 -2.51 -7.71
N ILE A 65 16.21 -3.29 -8.51
CA ILE A 65 14.73 -3.38 -8.47
C ILE A 65 14.25 -4.23 -7.28
N GLY A 66 15.15 -4.96 -6.61
CA GLY A 66 14.80 -6.05 -5.71
C GLY A 66 14.31 -5.67 -4.32
N SER A 67 13.91 -4.41 -4.06
CA SER A 67 13.38 -4.01 -2.76
C SER A 67 11.85 -4.01 -2.78
N GLU A 68 11.23 -4.77 -1.90
CA GLU A 68 9.78 -4.81 -1.75
C GLU A 68 9.39 -4.72 -0.28
N VAL A 69 8.24 -4.10 -0.04
CA VAL A 69 7.63 -3.96 1.27
C VAL A 69 6.23 -4.50 1.20
N LYS A 70 5.91 -5.42 2.10
CA LYS A 70 4.55 -5.92 2.31
C LYS A 70 4.12 -5.65 3.74
N ILE A 71 2.98 -5.00 3.90
CA ILE A 71 2.38 -4.66 5.20
C ILE A 71 1.02 -5.34 5.25
N GLU A 72 0.86 -6.24 6.20
CA GLU A 72 -0.41 -6.92 6.46
C GLU A 72 -1.10 -6.23 7.65
N LEU A 73 -2.35 -5.82 7.47
CA LEU A 73 -3.16 -5.20 8.51
C LEU A 73 -3.96 -6.25 9.28
N ALA A 74 -4.39 -5.92 10.50
CA ALA A 74 -5.26 -6.77 11.30
C ALA A 74 -6.63 -7.03 10.62
N THR A 75 -7.03 -6.14 9.71
CA THR A 75 -8.23 -6.24 8.86
C THR A 75 -8.06 -7.19 7.66
N ASN A 76 -6.90 -7.86 7.54
CA ASN A 76 -6.48 -8.69 6.40
C ASN A 76 -6.27 -7.92 5.08
N GLU A 77 -6.27 -6.59 5.14
CA GLU A 77 -5.83 -5.76 4.03
C GLU A 77 -4.31 -5.85 3.90
N VAL A 78 -3.81 -5.82 2.68
CA VAL A 78 -2.39 -5.94 2.37
C VAL A 78 -1.96 -4.74 1.56
N ILE A 79 -0.92 -4.04 2.00
CA ILE A 79 -0.23 -3.02 1.22
C ILE A 79 1.06 -3.63 0.69
N TRP A 80 1.25 -3.61 -0.62
CA TRP A 80 2.47 -4.09 -1.28
C TRP A 80 3.06 -2.96 -2.12
N LEU A 81 4.33 -2.65 -1.88
CA LEU A 81 5.03 -1.50 -2.45
C LEU A 81 6.43 -1.88 -2.92
N SER A 82 6.87 -1.26 -4.00
CA SER A 82 8.23 -1.26 -4.51
C SER A 82 8.72 0.17 -4.75
N PRO A 83 10.05 0.42 -4.79
CA PRO A 83 10.59 1.71 -5.18
C PRO A 83 10.06 2.15 -6.55
N ALA A 84 9.74 3.44 -6.70
CA ALA A 84 9.35 4.01 -7.99
C ALA A 84 10.52 4.04 -8.99
N ASP A 85 11.76 4.13 -8.48
CA ASP A 85 12.97 3.95 -9.26
C ASP A 85 13.89 2.93 -8.59
N ALA A 86 14.57 2.13 -9.41
CA ALA A 86 15.38 0.99 -8.97
C ALA A 86 16.56 1.38 -8.07
N ALA A 87 16.89 2.65 -7.90
CA ALA A 87 18.05 3.07 -7.13
C ALA A 87 17.69 3.93 -5.90
N GLY A 88 16.41 4.27 -5.71
CA GLY A 88 15.98 5.33 -4.80
C GLY A 88 16.79 6.62 -4.98
N THR A 89 17.33 6.84 -6.18
CA THR A 89 18.35 7.87 -6.46
C THR A 89 17.70 9.14 -6.97
N PHE A 90 16.58 9.01 -7.67
CA PHE A 90 15.87 10.14 -8.26
C PHE A 90 14.56 10.44 -7.51
N SER A 91 14.09 9.51 -6.70
CA SER A 91 12.83 9.59 -5.99
C SER A 91 12.82 8.73 -4.72
N ASP A 92 12.35 9.32 -3.63
CA ASP A 92 12.00 8.58 -2.41
C ASP A 92 10.59 7.97 -2.47
N LYS A 93 9.90 8.07 -3.62
CA LYS A 93 8.55 7.53 -3.78
C LYS A 93 8.56 6.02 -3.95
N TRP A 94 7.51 5.41 -3.42
CA TRP A 94 7.20 4.00 -3.57
C TRP A 94 5.85 3.86 -4.26
N ILE A 95 5.71 2.86 -5.11
CA ILE A 95 4.48 2.59 -5.85
C ILE A 95 4.03 1.16 -5.61
N GLY A 96 2.74 0.91 -5.74
CA GLY A 96 2.20 -0.45 -5.61
C GLY A 96 0.69 -0.40 -5.42
N ALA A 97 0.17 -1.22 -4.52
CA ALA A 97 -1.26 -1.29 -4.27
C ALA A 97 -1.61 -1.68 -2.83
N MET A 98 -2.79 -1.25 -2.41
CA MET A 98 -3.50 -1.81 -1.27
C MET A 98 -4.58 -2.76 -1.79
N LEU A 99 -4.56 -4.00 -1.31
CA LEU A 99 -5.54 -5.02 -1.58
C LEU A 99 -6.39 -5.22 -0.33
N SER A 100 -7.70 -5.04 -0.47
CA SER A 100 -8.66 -5.19 0.62
C SER A 100 -9.63 -6.32 0.27
N PRO A 101 -9.54 -7.48 0.94
CA PRO A 101 -10.54 -8.53 0.76
C PRO A 101 -11.89 -8.02 1.28
N LYS A 102 -12.95 -8.29 0.51
CA LYS A 102 -14.33 -7.93 0.83
C LYS A 102 -15.18 -9.19 0.98
N ALA A 103 -16.43 -9.01 1.37
CA ALA A 103 -17.42 -10.07 1.47
C ALA A 103 -18.65 -9.70 0.65
N GLY A 104 -19.33 -10.71 0.08
CA GLY A 104 -20.53 -10.52 -0.73
C GLY A 104 -20.25 -10.56 -2.23
N VAL A 105 -20.82 -9.62 -2.98
CA VAL A 105 -20.72 -9.55 -4.46
C VAL A 105 -19.32 -9.11 -4.88
N ILE A 106 -18.80 -8.08 -4.22
CA ILE A 106 -17.40 -7.63 -4.36
C ILE A 106 -16.55 -8.55 -3.49
N LEU A 107 -15.55 -9.19 -4.10
CA LEU A 107 -14.62 -10.08 -3.41
C LEU A 107 -13.33 -9.36 -3.02
N GLU A 108 -12.90 -8.41 -3.85
CA GLU A 108 -11.63 -7.74 -3.68
C GLU A 108 -11.72 -6.30 -4.16
N GLU A 109 -11.05 -5.41 -3.44
CA GLU A 109 -10.85 -4.03 -3.83
C GLU A 109 -9.34 -3.76 -3.88
N LEU A 110 -8.88 -3.18 -4.99
CA LEU A 110 -7.50 -2.81 -5.22
C LEU A 110 -7.38 -1.30 -5.41
N ARG A 111 -6.49 -0.68 -4.65
CA ARG A 111 -6.19 0.76 -4.73
C ARG A 111 -4.73 0.94 -5.13
N PRO A 112 -4.41 1.42 -6.34
CA PRO A 112 -3.04 1.72 -6.73
C PRO A 112 -2.50 2.87 -5.89
N LEU A 113 -1.35 2.67 -5.24
CA LEU A 113 -0.77 3.64 -4.30
C LEU A 113 0.48 4.29 -4.88
N ILE A 114 0.64 5.58 -4.61
CA ILE A 114 1.90 6.32 -4.69
C ILE A 114 2.20 6.85 -3.30
N CYS A 115 3.25 6.32 -2.67
CA CYS A 115 3.67 6.64 -1.32
C CYS A 115 4.91 7.51 -1.31
N SER A 116 4.96 8.48 -0.41
CA SER A 116 6.13 9.32 -0.12
C SER A 116 6.36 9.42 1.38
N PRO A 117 7.61 9.53 1.84
CA PRO A 117 7.87 9.73 3.25
C PRO A 117 7.45 11.15 3.66
N GLU A 118 6.78 11.26 4.80
CA GLU A 118 6.60 12.51 5.53
C GLU A 118 7.61 12.55 6.69
N LYS A 119 8.12 13.76 6.98
CA LYS A 119 9.03 13.98 8.11
C LYS A 119 8.26 14.12 9.40
#